data_AF-A0A0T6LNS3-F1
#
_entry.id   AF-A0A0T6LNS3-F1
#
_cell.length_a   1.000
_cell.length_b   1.000
_cell.length_c   1.000
_cell.angle_alpha   90.00
_cell.angle_beta   90.00
_cell.angle_gamma   90.00
#
_symmetry.space_group_name_H-M   'P 1'
#
loop_
_entity.id
_entity.type
_entity.pdbx_description
1 polymer ?
#
loop_
_entity_poly.entity_id
_entity_poly.type
_entity_poly.pdbx_seq_one_letter_code
_entity_poly.pdbx_strand_id
1 'polypeptide(L)'
;MSESPHEGAHVQMLLGAYVLGALTPEEDRQVAAHLQRCYACGADYLEVAEAPSLLAMVGESDLLDGFAGRPERGDRRRDPEED
;
A
#
# COMPACT_ATOMS: atom_id res chain seq x y z
N MET A 1 -25.46 12.69 0.69
CA MET A 1 -24.14 12.97 0.09
C MET A 1 -23.62 11.64 -0.40
N SER A 2 -23.59 11.43 -1.71
CA SER A 2 -23.16 10.16 -2.30
C SER A 2 -21.77 10.35 -2.88
N GLU A 3 -20.75 10.09 -2.07
CA GLU A 3 -19.42 9.84 -2.60
C GLU A 3 -19.49 8.50 -3.34
N SER A 4 -19.08 8.50 -4.60
CA SER A 4 -19.13 7.31 -5.44
C SER A 4 -18.30 6.19 -4.77
N PRO A 5 -18.82 4.96 -4.64
CA PRO A 5 -18.11 3.86 -3.97
C PRO A 5 -16.77 3.51 -4.62
N HIS A 6 -16.49 4.02 -5.83
CA HIS A 6 -15.24 3.83 -6.53
C HIS A 6 -14.08 4.73 -6.03
N GLU A 7 -14.40 5.88 -5.44
CA GLU A 7 -13.41 6.88 -5.01
C GLU A 7 -12.71 6.46 -3.71
N GLY A 8 -13.44 5.86 -2.77
CA GLY A 8 -12.87 5.32 -1.53
C GLY A 8 -11.93 4.12 -1.75
N ALA A 9 -12.22 3.26 -2.73
CA ALA A 9 -11.35 2.12 -3.08
C ALA A 9 -10.01 2.59 -3.67
N HIS A 10 -10.02 3.68 -4.46
CA HIS A 10 -8.79 4.27 -5.00
C HIS A 10 -7.93 4.89 -3.89
N VAL A 11 -8.56 5.60 -2.93
CA VAL A 11 -7.84 6.15 -1.77
C VAL A 11 -7.25 5.05 -0.89
N GLN A 12 -8.00 3.98 -0.61
CA GLN A 12 -7.52 2.84 0.16
C GLN A 12 -6.25 2.22 -0.46
N MET A 13 -6.17 2.13 -1.79
CA MET A 13 -4.97 1.67 -2.49
C MET A 13 -3.78 2.63 -2.37
N LEU A 14 -4.02 3.93 -2.21
CA LEU A 14 -2.97 4.96 -2.12
C LEU A 14 -2.51 5.26 -0.69
N LEU A 15 -3.20 4.78 0.35
CA LEU A 15 -2.86 5.07 1.75
C LEU A 15 -1.43 4.67 2.11
N GLY A 16 -0.94 3.52 1.61
CA GLY A 16 0.44 3.09 1.81
C GLY A 16 1.46 4.06 1.20
N ALA A 17 1.22 4.54 -0.02
CA ALA A 17 2.08 5.53 -0.66
C ALA A 17 1.98 6.90 0.03
N TYR A 18 0.79 7.27 0.51
CA TYR A 18 0.55 8.50 1.25
C TYR A 18 1.34 8.56 2.56
N VAL A 19 1.28 7.51 3.40
CA VAL A 19 2.01 7.48 4.69
C VAL A 19 3.53 7.46 4.50
N LEU A 20 4.01 6.93 3.37
CA LEU A 20 5.43 6.91 3.02
C LEU A 20 5.91 8.19 2.33
N GLY A 21 5.00 9.15 2.05
CA GLY A 21 5.33 10.38 1.34
C GLY A 21 5.74 10.16 -0.12
N ALA A 22 5.26 9.07 -0.73
CA ALA A 22 5.61 8.67 -2.10
C ALA A 22 4.62 9.17 -3.17
N LEU A 23 3.57 9.87 -2.77
CA LEU A 23 2.59 10.46 -3.67
C LEU A 23 3.08 11.77 -4.29
N THR A 24 2.55 12.10 -5.47
CA THR A 24 2.72 13.44 -6.04
C THR A 24 1.97 14.48 -5.20
N PRO A 25 2.34 15.78 -5.27
CA PRO A 25 1.66 16.84 -4.51
C PRO A 25 0.17 17.02 -4.85
N GLU A 26 -0.27 16.52 -6.00
CA GLU A 26 -1.68 16.54 -6.40
C GLU A 26 -2.44 15.38 -5.75
N GLU A 27 -1.89 14.17 -5.78
CA GLU A 27 -2.47 12.98 -5.14
C GLU A 27 -2.53 13.13 -3.62
N ASP A 28 -1.49 13.69 -3.00
CA ASP A 28 -1.45 13.97 -1.56
C ASP A 28 -2.63 14.86 -1.11
N ARG A 29 -2.88 15.95 -1.85
CA ARG A 29 -4.01 16.85 -1.59
C ARG A 29 -5.35 16.16 -1.76
N GLN A 30 -5.50 15.29 -2.75
CA GLN A 30 -6.74 14.54 -2.98
C GLN A 30 -7.01 13.54 -1.85
N VAL A 31 -6.00 12.79 -1.42
CA VAL A 31 -6.10 11.86 -0.30
C VAL A 31 -6.40 12.60 1.00
N ALA A 32 -5.69 13.69 1.29
CA ALA A 32 -5.93 14.50 2.48
C ALA A 32 -7.35 15.08 2.51
N ALA A 33 -7.86 15.60 1.38
CA ALA A 33 -9.23 16.11 1.29
C ALA A 33 -10.29 15.02 1.52
N HIS A 34 -10.03 13.79 1.07
CA HIS A 34 -10.93 12.66 1.28
C HIS A 34 -10.91 12.17 2.73
N LEU A 35 -9.75 12.07 3.37
CA LEU A 35 -9.63 11.66 4.77
C LEU A 35 -10.38 12.60 5.74
N GLN A 36 -10.50 13.88 5.40
CA GLN A 36 -11.29 14.85 6.17
C GLN A 36 -12.80 14.62 6.07
N ARG A 37 -13.26 13.87 5.06
CA ARG A 37 -14.69 13.67 4.75
C ARG A 37 -15.16 12.24 4.97
N CYS A 38 -14.26 11.26 4.85
CA CYS A 38 -14.57 9.84 4.91
C CYS A 38 -13.97 9.17 6.15
N TYR A 39 -14.84 8.84 7.11
CA TYR A 39 -14.43 8.15 8.33
C TYR A 39 -13.88 6.73 8.06
N ALA A 40 -14.41 6.02 7.07
CA ALA A 40 -13.95 4.66 6.74
C ALA A 40 -12.49 4.67 6.26
N CYS A 41 -12.14 5.56 5.33
CA CYS A 41 -10.75 5.72 4.90
C CYS A 41 -9.85 6.28 6.00
N GLY A 42 -10.40 7.08 6.92
CA GLY A 42 -9.70 7.51 8.13
C GLY A 42 -9.34 6.33 9.05
N ALA A 43 -10.23 5.35 9.21
CA ALA A 43 -9.96 4.15 9.97
C ALA A 43 -8.85 3.31 9.30
N ASP A 44 -8.95 3.08 7.99
CA ASP A 44 -7.91 2.38 7.22
C ASP A 44 -6.55 3.09 7.28
N TYR A 45 -6.54 4.43 7.25
CA TYR A 45 -5.33 5.23 7.40
C TYR A 45 -4.64 4.96 8.75
N LEU A 46 -5.42 4.87 9.83
CA LEU A 46 -4.86 4.60 11.16
C LEU A 46 -4.21 3.22 11.26
N GLU A 47 -4.70 2.23 10.50
CA GLU A 47 -4.07 0.89 10.46
C GLU A 47 -2.67 0.92 9.83
N VAL A 48 -2.41 1.87 8.92
CA VAL A 48 -1.13 1.97 8.18
C VAL A 48 -0.25 3.13 8.63
N ALA A 49 -0.75 4.07 9.43
CA ALA A 49 -0.04 5.29 9.82
C ALA A 49 1.24 5.03 10.64
N GLU A 50 1.32 3.90 11.35
CA GLU A 50 2.52 3.52 12.11
C GLU A 50 3.60 2.83 11.27
N ALA A 51 3.27 2.40 10.04
CA ALA A 51 4.18 1.66 9.18
C ALA A 51 5.52 2.39 8.91
N PRO A 52 5.57 3.72 8.66
CA PRO A 52 6.84 4.43 8.47
C PRO A 52 7.77 4.35 9.69
N SER A 53 7.22 4.43 10.91
CA SER A 53 8.00 4.32 12.15
C SER A 53 8.56 2.91 12.36
N LEU A 54 7.78 1.89 11.99
CA LEU A 54 8.24 0.50 12.01
C LEU A 54 9.34 0.25 10.96
N LEU A 55 9.16 0.78 9.76
CA LEU A 55 10.16 0.69 8.68
C LEU A 55 11.45 1.42 9.02
N ALA A 56 11.40 2.52 9.78
CA ALA A 56 12.60 3.24 10.22
C ALA A 56 13.53 2.41 11.14
N MET A 57 13.01 1.32 11.74
CA MET A 57 13.83 0.38 12.53
C MET A 57 14.53 -0.68 11.68
N VAL A 58 14.19 -0.78 10.39
CA VAL A 58 14.73 -1.75 9.44
C VAL A 58 15.76 -1.04 8.57
N GLY A 59 17.00 -1.53 8.57
CA GLY A 59 18.06 -1.02 7.69
C GLY A 59 18.00 -1.63 6.29
N GLU A 60 18.72 -1.03 5.35
CA GLU A 60 18.81 -1.55 3.97
C GLU A 60 19.41 -2.97 3.95
N SER A 61 20.37 -3.26 4.83
CA SER A 61 20.99 -4.59 4.95
C SER A 61 19.99 -5.68 5.32
N ASP A 62 19.07 -5.40 6.25
CA ASP A 62 18.03 -6.35 6.67
C ASP A 62 17.11 -6.75 5.50
N LEU A 63 16.89 -5.82 4.55
CA LEU A 63 16.12 -6.09 3.34
C LEU A 63 16.90 -6.98 2.36
N LEU A 64 18.18 -6.67 2.13
CA LEU A 64 19.01 -7.45 1.21
C LEU A 64 19.16 -8.91 1.64
N ASP A 65 19.27 -9.16 2.95
CA ASP A 65 19.38 -10.51 3.51
C ASP A 65 18.03 -11.28 3.42
N GLY A 66 16.89 -10.60 3.55
CA GLY A 66 15.56 -11.20 3.48
C GLY A 66 15.05 -11.49 2.05
N PHE A 67 15.45 -10.67 1.06
CA PHE A 67 15.03 -10.83 -0.34
C PHE A 67 15.95 -11.75 -1.15
N ALA A 68 17.17 -12.02 -0.69
CA ALA A 68 18.08 -12.97 -1.32
C ALA A 68 17.60 -14.44 -1.29
N GLY A 69 16.60 -14.75 -0.45
CA GLY A 69 16.08 -16.11 -0.26
C GLY A 69 14.70 -16.41 -0.85
N ARG A 70 14.02 -15.46 -1.50
CA ARG A 70 12.65 -15.68 -1.99
C ARG A 70 12.68 -16.15 -3.44
N PRO A 71 12.30 -17.39 -3.77
CA PRO A 71 12.15 -17.80 -5.16
C PRO A 71 11.16 -16.85 -5.83
N GLU A 72 11.49 -16.41 -7.04
CA GLU A 72 10.67 -15.48 -7.82
C GLU A 72 9.23 -15.99 -7.84
N ARG A 73 8.25 -15.10 -7.61
CA ARG A 73 6.80 -15.42 -7.56
C ARG A 73 6.25 -15.90 -8.93
N GLY A 74 7.11 -16.32 -9.85
CA GLY A 74 6.90 -16.37 -11.29
C GLY A 74 7.24 -17.70 -11.97
N ASP A 75 7.25 -18.84 -11.27
CA ASP A 75 7.19 -20.14 -11.95
C ASP A 75 6.00 -20.98 -11.49
N ARG A 76 4.79 -20.50 -11.80
CA ARG A 76 3.62 -21.37 -11.96
C ARG A 76 3.44 -21.65 -13.46
N ARG A 77 4.46 -22.22 -14.12
CA ARG A 77 4.16 -22.97 -15.34
C ARG A 77 3.36 -24.19 -14.91
N ARG A 78 2.09 -24.20 -15.28
CA ARG A 78 1.24 -25.39 -15.25
C ARG A 78 1.92 -26.43 -16.13
N ASP A 79 2.44 -27.50 -15.53
CA ASP A 79 2.85 -28.68 -16.28
C ASP A 79 1.66 -29.12 -17.16
N PRO A 80 1.84 -29.31 -18.47
CA PRO A 80 0.84 -29.98 -19.27
C PRO A 80 0.73 -31.44 -18.77
N GLU A 81 -0.49 -31.85 -18.46
CA GLU A 81 -0.85 -33.22 -18.12
C GLU A 81 -0.29 -34.17 -19.21
N GLU A 82 0.62 -35.08 -18.85
CA GLU A 82 1.07 -36.16 -19.74
C GLU A 82 0.01 -37.28 -19.74
N ASP A 83 -0.46 -37.63 -20.94
CA ASP A 83 -1.34 -38.78 -21.25
C ASP A 83 -0.51 -40.06 -21.45
#